data_AF-A0A4Y4CSY6-F1
#
_entry.id   AF-A0A4Y4CSY6-F1
#
_cell.length_a   1.000
_cell.length_b   1.000
_cell.length_c   1.000
_cell.angle_alpha   90.00
_cell.angle_beta   90.00
_cell.angle_gamma   90.00
#
_symmetry.space_group_name_H-M   'P 1'
#
loop_
_entity.id
_entity.type
_entity.pdbx_description
1 polymer ?
#
loop_
_entity_poly.entity_id
_entity_poly.type
_entity_poly.pdbx_seq_one_letter_code
_entity_poly.pdbx_strand_id
1 'polypeptide(L)' 'MKGHFAAIALILFGSTALAVNLDLVEIDFARLARTWWPLLPIALGVALFFTPGDRQP' A
#
# COMPACT_ATOMS: atom_id res chain seq x y z
N MET A 1 12.94 -13.72 7.18
CA MET A 1 13.44 -12.40 6.75
C MET A 1 12.55 -11.24 7.23
N LYS A 2 11.92 -11.34 8.42
CA LYS A 2 10.82 -10.43 8.87
C LYS A 2 11.28 -9.15 9.59
N GLY A 3 12.59 -8.88 9.68
CA GLY A 3 13.14 -7.80 10.52
C GLY A 3 13.29 -6.44 9.85
N HIS A 4 13.38 -6.37 8.52
CA HIS A 4 13.76 -5.13 7.82
C HIS A 4 12.64 -4.47 7.02
N PHE A 5 11.48 -5.12 6.88
CA PHE A 5 10.39 -4.58 6.06
C PHE A 5 9.92 -3.20 6.56
N ALA A 6 9.72 -3.06 7.88
CA ALA A 6 9.32 -1.79 8.48
C ALA A 6 10.38 -0.70 8.31
N ALA A 7 11.66 -1.03 8.48
CA ALA A 7 12.76 -0.08 8.29
C ALA A 7 12.88 0.38 6.83
N ILE A 8 12.79 -0.55 5.88
CA ILE A 8 12.81 -0.24 4.45
C ILE A 8 11.60 0.63 4.07
N ALA A 9 10.40 0.29 4.55
CA ALA A 9 9.21 1.08 4.32
C ALA A 9 9.35 2.51 4.86
N LEU A 10 9.89 2.67 6.08
CA LEU A 10 10.10 3.98 6.69
C LEU A 10 11.12 4.82 5.91
N ILE A 11 12.23 4.20 5.46
CA ILE A 11 13.24 4.89 4.64
C ILE A 11 12.61 5.38 3.33
N LEU A 12 11.89 4.51 2.60
CA LEU A 12 11.26 4.88 1.34
C LEU A 12 10.22 6.00 1.53
N PHE A 13 9.42 5.90 2.58
CA PHE A 13 8.40 6.91 2.89
C PHE A 13 9.03 8.26 3.25
N GLY A 14 10.04 8.25 4.12
CA GLY A 14 10.77 9.45 4.54
C GLY A 14 11.53 10.12 3.40
N SER A 15 12.23 9.34 2.55
CA SER A 15 12.92 9.88 1.37
C SER A 15 11.94 10.50 0.36
N THR A 16 10.77 9.88 0.16
CA THR A 16 9.73 10.43 -0.73
C THR A 16 9.18 11.73 -0.16
N ALA A 17 8.85 11.77 1.14
CA ALA A 17 8.37 12.98 1.80
C ALA A 17 9.39 14.12 1.76
N LEU A 18 10.68 13.82 1.95
CA LEU A 18 11.76 14.79 1.84
C LEU A 18 11.89 15.35 0.42
N ALA A 19 11.82 14.50 -0.61
CA ALA A 19 11.90 14.92 -2.00
C ALA A 19 10.75 15.86 -2.38
N VAL A 20 9.53 15.58 -1.90
CA VAL A 20 8.37 16.47 -2.09
C VAL A 20 8.57 17.79 -1.36
N ASN A 21 9.08 17.77 -0.12
CA ASN A 21 9.29 18.99 0.65
C ASN A 21 10.39 19.90 0.07
N LEU A 22 11.37 19.32 -0.63
CA LEU A 22 12.41 20.02 -1.37
C LEU A 22 11.95 20.49 -2.77
N ASP A 23 10.69 20.24 -3.14
CA ASP A 23 10.16 20.56 -4.47
C ASP A 23 10.93 19.86 -5.62
N LEU A 24 11.59 18.73 -5.32
CA LEU A 24 12.31 17.93 -6.32
C LEU A 24 11.33 17.12 -7.17
N VAL A 25 10.17 16.78 -6.60
CA VAL A 25 9.12 16.00 -7.26
C VAL A 25 7.76 16.46 -6.73
N GLU A 26 6.82 16.73 -7.65
CA GLU A 26 5.46 17.10 -7.31
C GLU A 26 4.59 15.84 -7.19
N ILE A 27 4.22 15.46 -5.96
CA ILE A 27 3.39 14.30 -5.70
C ILE A 27 2.02 14.75 -5.16
N ASP A 28 0.99 14.54 -5.98
CA ASP A 28 -0.40 14.69 -5.54
C ASP A 28 -0.87 13.41 -4.86
N PHE A 29 -0.78 13.38 -3.53
CA PHE A 29 -1.25 12.25 -2.72
C PHE A 29 -2.76 11.99 -2.86
N ALA A 30 -3.56 13.01 -3.17
CA ALA A 30 -5.00 12.83 -3.37
C ALA A 30 -5.30 12.14 -4.70
N ARG A 31 -4.60 12.53 -5.77
CA ARG A 31 -4.62 11.83 -7.06
C ARG A 31 -4.11 10.40 -6.90
N LEU A 32 -3.02 10.20 -6.15
CA LEU A 32 -2.48 8.86 -5.90
C LEU A 32 -3.51 7.98 -5.16
N ALA A 33 -4.07 8.45 -4.04
CA ALA A 33 -5.10 7.70 -3.33
C ALA A 33 -6.33 7.39 -4.22
N ARG A 34 -6.74 8.34 -5.07
CA ARG A 34 -7.86 8.18 -6.01
C ARG A 34 -7.53 7.36 -7.26
N THR A 35 -6.27 7.20 -7.64
CA THR A 35 -5.90 6.26 -8.72
C THR A 35 -5.86 4.82 -8.20
N TRP A 36 -5.42 4.63 -6.95
CA TRP A 36 -5.16 3.31 -6.38
C TRP A 36 -6.34 2.73 -5.58
N TRP A 37 -7.37 3.52 -5.23
CA TRP A 37 -8.58 3.00 -4.56
C TRP A 37 -9.20 1.74 -5.19
N PRO A 38 -9.23 1.55 -6.53
CA PRO A 38 -9.85 0.37 -7.14
C PRO A 38 -9.11 -0.95 -6.80
N LEU A 39 -7.86 -0.88 -6.35
CA LEU A 39 -7.12 -2.08 -5.97
C LEU A 39 -7.57 -2.65 -4.63
N LEU A 40 -8.13 -1.83 -3.73
CA LEU A 40 -8.68 -2.30 -2.46
C LEU A 40 -9.80 -3.33 -2.65
N PRO A 41 -10.90 -3.05 -3.39
CA PRO A 41 -11.95 -4.04 -3.60
C PRO A 41 -11.48 -5.25 -4.40
N ILE A 42 -10.51 -5.09 -5.32
CA ILE A 42 -9.91 -6.22 -6.04
C ILE A 42 -9.17 -7.14 -5.06
N ALA A 43 -8.30 -6.57 -4.22
CA ALA A 43 -7.56 -7.33 -3.20
C ALA A 43 -8.51 -8.00 -2.20
N LEU A 44 -9.59 -7.31 -1.80
CA LEU A 44 -10.64 -7.87 -0.95
C LEU A 44 -11.35 -9.05 -1.64
N GLY A 45 -11.77 -8.89 -2.90
CA GLY A 45 -12.40 -9.97 -3.67
C GLY A 45 -11.48 -11.18 -3.80
N VAL A 46 -10.20 -10.96 -4.10
CA VAL A 46 -9.18 -12.01 -4.14
C VAL A 46 -9.02 -12.68 -2.77
N ALA A 47 -8.93 -11.91 -1.69
CA ALA A 47 -8.83 -12.46 -0.34
C ALA A 47 -10.02 -13.36 0.02
N LEU A 48 -11.24 -12.96 -0.36
CA LEU A 48 -12.45 -13.75 -0.14
C LEU A 48 -12.46 -15.10 -0.85
N PHE A 49 -11.84 -15.21 -2.04
CA PHE A 49 -11.66 -16.52 -2.71
C PHE A 49 -10.74 -17.47 -1.93
N PHE A 50 -9.79 -16.93 -1.18
CA PHE A 50 -8.84 -17.70 -0.38
C PHE A 50 -9.28 -17.87 1.08
N THR A 51 -10.34 -17.20 1.52
CA THR A 51 -10.99 -17.48 2.81
C THR A 51 -11.61 -18.88 2.73
N PRO A 52 -11.09 -19.87 3.50
CA PRO A 52 -11.67 -21.21 3.53
C PRO A 52 -13.11 -21.08 4.02
N GLY A 53 -14.08 -21.49 3.21
CA GLY A 53 -15.45 -21.65 3.69
C GLY A 53 -15.43 -22.72 4.77
N ASP A 54 -15.95 -22.40 5.97
CA ASP A 54 -16.15 -23.34 7.06
C ASP A 54 -17.07 -24.47 6.58
N ARG A 55 -16.47 -25.50 5.98
CA ARG A 55 -17.12 -26.77 5.70
C ARG A 55 -17.02 -27.58 6.98
N GLN A 56 -17.82 -27.21 7.97
CA GLN A 56 -18.11 -28.11 9.08
C GLN A 56 -19.13 -29.16 8.59
N PRO A 57 -18.86 -30.47 8.82
CA PRO A 57 -19.69 -31.59 8.37
C PRO A 57 -21.06 -31.65 9.08
#